data_AF-A0A212FCA7-F1
#
_entry.id   AF-A0A212FCA7-F1
#
_cell.length_a   1.000
_cell.length_b   1.000
_cell.length_c   1.000
_cell.angle_alpha   90.00
_cell.angle_beta   90.00
_cell.angle_gamma   90.00
#
_symmetry.space_group_name_H-M   'P 1'
#
loop_
_entity.id
_entity.type
_entity.pdbx_description
1 polymer ?
#
loop_
_entity_poly.entity_id
_entity_poly.type
_entity_poly.pdbx_seq_one_letter_code
_entity_poly.pdbx_strand_id
1 'polypeptide(L)'
;MTALFYSLVKNDLHASLCAFGFHFFAAEAILSLNYANGWSTPLRLRHRRFAHVFLQICGLTCVFIGTVVIVTSKGVSGRVHGVASLAATLLACFTFLVGPWALLKGRYLKLLHTTFGIPTFIMSSISLCSGLYESDFMNWSGSAVVFILTGFIIFYTSFIVASSFIKCMMRI
;
A
#
# COMPACT_ATOMS: atom_id res chain seq x y z
N MET A 1 -10.25 -10.61 5.69
CA MET A 1 -10.22 -12.09 5.60
C MET A 1 -10.72 -12.61 4.25
N THR A 2 -11.79 -12.07 3.67
CA THR A 2 -12.36 -12.54 2.38
C THR A 2 -11.37 -12.57 1.21
N ALA A 3 -10.57 -11.52 0.98
CA ALA A 3 -9.58 -11.53 -0.10
C ALA A 3 -8.43 -12.54 0.12
N LEU A 4 -8.11 -12.89 1.38
CA LEU A 4 -7.09 -13.88 1.72
C LEU A 4 -7.63 -15.27 1.38
N PHE A 5 -8.87 -15.54 1.78
CA PHE A 5 -9.57 -16.77 1.40
C PHE A 5 -9.72 -16.90 -0.11
N TYR A 6 -10.03 -15.82 -0.84
CA TYR A 6 -10.04 -15.84 -2.32
C TYR A 6 -8.69 -16.31 -2.88
N SER A 7 -7.60 -15.66 -2.45
CA SER A 7 -6.26 -15.97 -2.95
C SER A 7 -5.85 -17.40 -2.62
N LEU A 8 -6.17 -17.89 -1.41
CA LEU A 8 -5.88 -19.27 -1.01
C LEU A 8 -6.73 -20.30 -1.77
N VAL A 9 -8.01 -20.00 -2.04
CA VAL A 9 -8.91 -20.90 -2.79
C VAL A 9 -8.57 -20.92 -4.29
N LYS A 10 -8.16 -19.79 -4.85
CA LYS A 10 -7.84 -19.64 -6.28
C LYS A 10 -6.36 -19.84 -6.60
N ASN A 11 -5.51 -20.06 -5.60
CA ASN A 11 -4.05 -20.04 -5.72
C ASN A 11 -3.52 -18.79 -6.46
N ASP A 12 -4.20 -17.65 -6.26
CA ASP A 12 -3.81 -16.40 -6.89
C ASP A 12 -2.73 -15.71 -6.06
N LEU A 13 -1.49 -16.11 -6.33
CA LEU A 13 -0.28 -15.60 -5.67
C LEU A 13 -0.14 -14.08 -5.86
N HIS A 14 -0.52 -13.55 -7.04
CA HIS A 14 -0.47 -12.11 -7.31
C HIS A 14 -1.42 -11.35 -6.41
N ALA A 15 -2.68 -11.80 -6.31
CA ALA A 15 -3.66 -11.18 -5.43
C ALA A 15 -3.22 -11.20 -3.95
N SER A 16 -2.65 -12.32 -3.48
CA SER A 16 -2.11 -12.42 -2.11
C SER A 16 -1.01 -11.40 -1.85
N LEU A 17 0.01 -11.39 -2.71
CA LEU A 17 1.21 -10.58 -2.54
C LEU A 17 0.91 -9.10 -2.71
N CYS A 18 0.05 -8.71 -3.64
CA CYS A 18 -0.22 -7.30 -3.90
C CYS A 18 -1.27 -6.71 -2.94
N ALA A 19 -2.35 -7.45 -2.63
CA ALA A 19 -3.40 -6.94 -1.74
C ALA A 19 -3.02 -7.03 -0.25
N PHE A 20 -2.52 -8.18 0.22
CA PHE A 20 -2.12 -8.36 1.62
C PHE A 20 -0.66 -8.00 1.85
N GLY A 21 0.22 -8.40 0.95
CA GLY A 21 1.63 -8.10 1.10
C GLY A 21 1.89 -6.61 0.95
N PHE A 22 1.71 -6.06 -0.24
CA PHE A 22 2.06 -4.66 -0.48
C PHE A 22 1.09 -3.68 0.19
N HIS A 23 -0.20 -3.72 -0.17
CA HIS A 23 -1.13 -2.65 0.21
C HIS A 23 -1.34 -2.57 1.73
N PHE A 24 -1.60 -3.71 2.37
CA PHE A 24 -1.80 -3.75 3.81
C PHE A 24 -0.52 -3.44 4.60
N PHE A 25 0.66 -3.99 4.24
CA PHE A 25 1.89 -3.60 4.92
C PHE A 25 2.24 -2.12 4.70
N ALA A 26 1.97 -1.55 3.52
CA ALA A 26 2.17 -0.13 3.29
C ALA A 26 1.25 0.72 4.18
N ALA A 27 -0.03 0.34 4.31
CA ALA A 27 -0.98 1.01 5.19
C ALA A 27 -0.52 0.98 6.65
N GLU A 28 -0.18 -0.21 7.16
CA GLU A 28 0.30 -0.42 8.52
C GLU A 28 1.66 0.25 8.77
N ALA A 29 2.55 0.26 7.78
CA ALA A 29 3.81 0.99 7.86
C ALA A 29 3.57 2.48 8.11
N ILE A 30 2.66 3.11 7.36
CA ILE A 30 2.35 4.54 7.52
C ILE A 30 1.64 4.78 8.86
N LEU A 31 0.67 3.94 9.21
CA LEU A 31 -0.10 4.02 10.45
C LEU A 31 0.76 3.78 11.70
N SER A 32 1.82 2.97 11.62
CA SER A 32 2.76 2.77 12.74
C SER A 32 3.39 4.09 13.22
N LEU A 33 3.44 5.12 12.37
CA LEU A 33 3.91 6.47 12.70
C LEU A 33 2.78 7.44 13.09
N ASN A 34 1.53 6.99 13.13
CA ASN A 34 0.36 7.76 13.58
C ASN A 34 -0.05 7.38 15.02
N TYR A 35 -0.33 8.38 15.86
CA TYR A 35 -0.75 8.16 17.27
C TYR A 35 -2.17 7.61 17.39
N ALA A 36 -2.97 7.69 16.32
CA ALA A 36 -4.28 7.07 16.25
C ALA A 36 -4.23 5.55 16.01
N ASN A 37 -3.04 4.97 15.75
CA ASN A 37 -2.90 3.56 15.47
C ASN A 37 -2.71 2.73 16.74
N GLY A 38 -3.76 2.03 17.17
CA GLY A 38 -3.87 1.40 18.48
C GLY A 38 -2.70 0.50 18.88
N TRP A 39 -2.16 -0.31 17.96
CA TRP A 39 -1.06 -1.23 18.30
C TRP A 39 0.31 -0.53 18.40
N SER A 40 0.49 0.59 17.70
CA SER A 40 1.77 1.31 17.68
C SER A 40 1.85 2.45 18.71
N THR A 41 0.71 2.90 19.23
CA THR A 41 0.62 3.95 20.27
C THR A 41 1.47 3.68 21.52
N PRO A 42 1.52 2.46 22.09
CA PRO A 42 2.37 2.20 23.27
C PRO A 42 3.89 2.17 22.94
N LEU A 43 4.28 2.17 21.67
CA LEU A 43 5.67 2.06 21.26
C LEU A 43 6.38 3.43 21.28
N ARG A 44 7.63 3.45 21.75
CA ARG A 44 8.50 4.63 21.61
C ARG A 44 8.73 4.96 20.13
N LEU A 45 8.97 6.23 19.81
CA LEU A 45 9.19 6.70 18.43
C LEU A 45 10.26 5.91 17.67
N ARG A 46 11.34 5.48 18.35
CA ARG A 46 12.39 4.64 17.76
C ARG A 46 11.84 3.30 17.25
N HIS A 47 11.00 2.63 18.05
CA HIS A 47 10.39 1.36 17.68
C HIS A 47 9.33 1.53 16.58
N ARG A 48 8.60 2.65 16.59
CA ARG A 48 7.64 2.99 15.53
C ARG A 48 8.33 3.21 14.19
N ARG A 49 9.48 3.91 14.18
CA ARG A 49 10.31 4.05 12.96
C ARG A 49 10.87 2.71 12.48
N PHE A 50 11.27 1.85 13.40
CA PHE A 50 11.69 0.49 13.05
C PHE A 50 10.55 -0.31 12.42
N ALA A 51 9.37 -0.31 13.04
CA ALA A 51 8.18 -0.96 12.51
C ALA A 51 7.80 -0.44 11.11
N HIS A 52 7.85 0.88 10.92
CA HIS A 52 7.64 1.50 9.61
C HIS A 52 8.61 0.95 8.56
N VAL A 53 9.92 0.97 8.82
CA VAL A 53 10.93 0.47 7.88
C VAL A 53 10.75 -1.02 7.62
N PHE A 54 10.52 -1.82 8.66
CA PHE A 54 10.33 -3.26 8.54
C PHE A 54 9.11 -3.59 7.65
N LEU A 55 7.97 -2.96 7.91
CA LEU A 55 6.75 -3.16 7.12
C LEU A 55 6.92 -2.68 5.67
N GLN A 56 7.68 -1.60 5.43
CA GLN A 56 8.00 -1.16 4.06
C GLN A 56 8.88 -2.17 3.31
N ILE A 57 9.86 -2.79 3.98
CA ILE A 57 10.68 -3.86 3.38
C ILE A 57 9.77 -5.04 2.99
N CYS A 58 8.92 -5.51 3.91
CA CYS A 58 7.98 -6.58 3.62
C CYS A 58 7.05 -6.23 2.46
N GLY A 59 6.45 -5.04 2.47
CA GLY A 59 5.57 -4.57 1.40
C GLY A 59 6.27 -4.49 0.05
N LEU A 60 7.50 -3.97 0.01
CA LEU A 60 8.29 -3.87 -1.22
C LEU A 60 8.67 -5.25 -1.78
N THR A 61 9.06 -6.19 -0.90
CA THR A 61 9.34 -7.57 -1.34
C THR A 61 8.09 -8.19 -1.95
N CYS A 62 6.92 -8.02 -1.32
CA CYS A 62 5.67 -8.55 -1.85
C CYS A 62 5.26 -7.91 -3.19
N VAL A 63 5.35 -6.59 -3.33
CA VAL A 63 4.98 -5.92 -4.60
C VAL A 63 5.92 -6.31 -5.74
N PHE A 64 7.21 -6.46 -5.46
CA PHE A 64 8.19 -6.85 -6.46
C PHE A 64 7.91 -8.28 -6.97
N ILE A 65 7.76 -9.25 -6.06
CA ILE A 65 7.46 -10.63 -6.42
C ILE A 65 6.10 -10.72 -7.13
N GLY A 66 5.06 -10.08 -6.59
CA GLY A 66 3.72 -10.08 -7.18
C GLY A 66 3.68 -9.46 -8.57
N THR A 67 4.46 -8.41 -8.82
CA THR A 67 4.60 -7.77 -10.14
C THR A 67 5.35 -8.67 -11.11
N VAL A 68 6.48 -9.27 -10.71
CA VAL A 68 7.24 -10.20 -11.56
C VAL A 68 6.38 -11.39 -11.98
N VAL A 69 5.63 -11.98 -11.05
CA VAL A 69 4.74 -13.13 -11.33
C VAL A 69 3.68 -12.78 -12.37
N ILE A 70 3.01 -11.62 -12.25
CA ILE A 70 1.94 -11.26 -13.19
C ILE A 70 2.48 -10.81 -14.55
N VAL A 71 3.59 -10.07 -14.57
CA VAL A 71 4.18 -9.58 -15.82
C VAL A 71 4.78 -10.71 -16.64
N THR A 72 5.41 -11.70 -15.99
CA THR A 72 5.95 -12.87 -16.72
C THR A 72 4.85 -13.80 -17.22
N SER A 73 3.72 -13.90 -16.53
CA SER A 73 2.61 -14.78 -16.92
C SER A 73 1.62 -14.15 -17.91
N LYS A 74 1.33 -12.85 -17.78
CA LYS A 74 0.28 -12.15 -18.55
C LYS A 74 0.76 -10.90 -19.28
N GLY A 75 2.01 -10.48 -19.10
CA GLY A 75 2.53 -9.23 -19.64
C GLY A 75 2.05 -7.99 -18.87
N VAL A 76 2.39 -6.81 -19.38
CA VAL A 76 1.95 -5.53 -18.83
C VAL A 76 0.52 -5.23 -19.29
N SER A 77 -0.38 -4.95 -18.35
CA SER A 77 -1.78 -4.64 -18.65
C SER A 77 -2.01 -3.13 -18.75
N GLY A 78 -2.73 -2.71 -19.80
CA GLY A 78 -3.18 -1.32 -19.99
C GLY A 78 -4.47 -0.97 -19.24
N ARG A 79 -5.06 -1.91 -18.48
CA ARG A 79 -6.25 -1.63 -17.65
C ARG A 79 -5.89 -0.74 -16.46
N VAL A 80 -6.88 -0.07 -15.88
CA VAL A 80 -6.71 0.81 -14.70
C VAL A 80 -5.93 0.11 -13.58
N HIS A 81 -6.28 -1.15 -13.28
CA HIS A 81 -5.56 -1.96 -12.29
C HIS A 81 -4.07 -2.13 -12.62
N GLY A 82 -3.73 -2.44 -13.87
CA GLY A 82 -2.35 -2.65 -14.33
C GLY A 82 -1.52 -1.36 -14.35
N VAL A 83 -2.09 -0.27 -14.86
CA VAL A 83 -1.40 1.03 -14.91
C VAL A 83 -1.21 1.59 -13.50
N ALA A 84 -2.23 1.49 -12.65
CA ALA A 84 -2.16 2.01 -11.28
C ALA A 84 -1.16 1.22 -10.42
N SER A 85 -1.14 -0.12 -10.53
CA SER A 85 -0.14 -0.96 -9.84
C SER A 85 1.28 -0.70 -10.31
N LEU A 86 1.51 -0.52 -11.62
CA LEU A 86 2.83 -0.22 -12.14
C LEU A 86 3.33 1.15 -11.64
N ALA A 87 2.48 2.18 -11.70
CA ALA A 87 2.79 3.50 -11.17
C ALA A 87 3.09 3.44 -9.66
N ALA A 88 2.26 2.74 -8.88
CA ALA A 88 2.47 2.54 -7.45
C ALA A 88 3.80 1.82 -7.17
N THR A 89 4.16 0.81 -7.96
CA THR A 89 5.40 0.04 -7.80
C THR A 89 6.63 0.92 -8.05
N LEU A 90 6.63 1.71 -9.14
CA LEU A 90 7.74 2.60 -9.45
C LEU A 90 7.91 3.69 -8.38
N LEU A 91 6.81 4.30 -7.93
CA LEU A 91 6.84 5.28 -6.85
C LEU A 91 7.25 4.66 -5.50
N ALA A 92 6.84 3.42 -5.22
CA ALA A 92 7.26 2.68 -4.03
C ALA A 92 8.78 2.43 -4.04
N CYS A 93 9.34 1.98 -5.17
CA CYS A 93 10.79 1.83 -5.32
C CYS A 93 11.53 3.15 -5.09
N PHE A 94 11.05 4.25 -5.70
CA PHE A 94 11.66 5.57 -5.51
C PHE A 94 11.61 6.02 -4.05
N THR A 95 10.44 5.96 -3.41
CA THR A 95 10.27 6.38 -2.01
C THR A 95 11.06 5.52 -1.03
N PHE A 96 11.20 4.22 -1.32
CA PHE A 96 12.04 3.30 -0.55
C PHE A 96 13.52 3.69 -0.62
N LEU A 97 14.04 4.03 -1.81
CA LEU A 97 15.43 4.48 -1.97
C LEU A 97 15.71 5.82 -1.27
N VAL A 98 14.73 6.73 -1.28
CA VAL A 98 14.84 8.03 -0.56
C VAL A 98 14.71 7.85 0.97
N GLY A 99 13.99 6.83 1.43
CA GLY A 99 13.63 6.60 2.84
C GLY A 99 14.81 6.61 3.83
N PRO A 100 15.87 5.79 3.63
CA PRO A 100 17.05 5.77 4.50
C PRO A 100 17.71 7.15 4.62
N TRP A 101 17.80 7.88 3.51
CA TRP A 101 18.36 9.24 3.50
C TRP A 101 17.44 10.22 4.24
N ALA A 102 16.12 10.09 4.12
CA ALA A 102 15.16 10.89 4.88
C ALA A 102 15.20 10.62 6.39
N LEU A 103 15.63 9.43 6.82
CA LEU A 103 15.84 9.12 8.24
C LEU A 103 17.09 9.81 8.81
N LEU A 104 18.17 9.88 8.02
CA LEU A 104 19.48 10.40 8.43
C LEU A 104 19.63 11.92 8.21
N LYS A 105 19.04 12.46 7.14
CA LYS A 105 19.25 13.85 6.67
C LYS A 105 18.06 14.78 6.98
N GLY A 106 18.27 16.06 6.67
CA GLY A 106 17.43 17.19 7.04
C GLY A 106 16.01 17.23 6.43
N ARG A 107 15.26 18.27 6.83
CA ARG A 107 13.83 18.51 6.58
C ARG A 107 13.37 18.22 5.13
N TYR A 108 14.17 18.60 4.13
CA TYR A 108 13.83 18.46 2.71
C TYR A 108 13.66 17.03 2.23
N LEU A 109 14.52 16.09 2.66
CA LEU A 109 14.40 14.69 2.22
C LEU A 109 13.19 13.99 2.87
N LYS A 110 12.82 14.41 4.09
CA LYS A 110 11.57 13.96 4.73
C LYS A 110 10.35 14.48 3.98
N LEU A 111 10.40 15.72 3.50
CA LEU A 111 9.35 16.31 2.68
C LEU A 111 9.21 15.53 1.37
N LEU A 112 10.31 15.33 0.63
CA LEU A 112 10.31 14.54 -0.61
C LEU A 112 9.78 13.12 -0.41
N HIS A 113 10.27 12.39 0.59
CA HIS A 113 9.77 11.04 0.89
C HIS A 113 8.25 11.02 1.14
N THR A 114 7.74 12.02 1.86
CA THR A 114 6.30 12.12 2.17
C THR A 114 5.49 12.51 0.93
N THR A 115 5.96 13.48 0.14
CA THR A 115 5.29 13.97 -1.07
C THR A 115 5.16 12.90 -2.12
N PHE A 116 6.14 12.01 -2.27
CA PHE A 116 6.02 10.86 -3.18
C PHE A 116 5.32 9.66 -2.54
N GLY A 117 5.39 9.49 -1.21
CA GLY A 117 4.71 8.40 -0.50
C GLY A 117 3.18 8.49 -0.54
N ILE A 118 2.62 9.71 -0.50
CA ILE A 118 1.16 9.92 -0.59
C ILE A 118 0.60 9.42 -1.94
N PRO A 119 1.10 9.87 -3.11
CA PRO A 119 0.71 9.32 -4.41
C PRO A 119 0.91 7.82 -4.53
N THR A 120 2.02 7.25 -4.03
CA THR A 120 2.25 5.79 -4.01
C THR A 120 1.05 5.05 -3.38
N PHE A 121 0.61 5.52 -2.21
CA PHE A 121 -0.46 4.87 -1.47
C PHE A 121 -1.83 5.06 -2.15
N ILE A 122 -2.08 6.23 -2.75
CA ILE A 122 -3.29 6.49 -3.54
C ILE A 122 -3.35 5.56 -4.75
N MET A 123 -2.28 5.46 -5.53
CA MET A 123 -2.22 4.61 -6.71
C MET A 123 -2.38 3.13 -6.34
N SER A 124 -1.78 2.70 -5.23
CA SER A 124 -1.98 1.36 -4.69
C SER A 124 -3.45 1.10 -4.29
N SER A 125 -4.12 2.10 -3.70
CA SER A 125 -5.55 2.00 -3.35
C SER A 125 -6.45 1.90 -4.59
N ILE A 126 -6.19 2.72 -5.62
CA ILE A 126 -6.90 2.66 -6.90
C ILE A 126 -6.72 1.29 -7.56
N SER A 127 -5.49 0.78 -7.55
CA SER A 127 -5.17 -0.56 -8.05
C SER A 127 -5.93 -1.63 -7.26
N LEU A 128 -5.95 -1.56 -5.93
CA LEU A 128 -6.66 -2.53 -5.11
C LEU A 128 -8.17 -2.50 -5.38
N CYS A 129 -8.79 -1.32 -5.35
CA CYS A 129 -10.22 -1.17 -5.65
C CYS A 129 -10.55 -1.72 -7.04
N SER A 130 -9.82 -1.31 -8.08
CA SER A 130 -10.06 -1.81 -9.45
C SER A 130 -9.87 -3.33 -9.57
N GLY A 131 -8.93 -3.92 -8.83
CA GLY A 131 -8.77 -5.38 -8.77
C GLY A 131 -9.96 -6.11 -8.13
N LEU A 132 -10.68 -5.48 -7.19
CA LEU A 132 -11.91 -6.04 -6.61
C LEU A 132 -13.09 -6.05 -7.60
N TYR A 133 -13.06 -5.20 -8.63
CA TYR A 133 -14.08 -5.16 -9.68
C TYR A 133 -13.74 -6.05 -10.89
N GLU A 134 -12.64 -6.80 -10.86
CA GLU A 134 -12.41 -7.82 -11.88
C GLU A 134 -13.46 -8.92 -11.77
N SER A 135 -13.94 -9.41 -12.92
CA SER A 135 -15.09 -10.32 -13.02
C SER A 135 -14.92 -11.57 -12.17
N ASP A 136 -13.70 -12.12 -12.11
CA ASP A 136 -13.40 -13.33 -11.37
C ASP A 136 -13.61 -13.15 -9.85
N PHE A 137 -13.20 -12.00 -9.31
CA PHE A 137 -13.39 -11.69 -7.89
C PHE A 137 -14.85 -11.33 -7.59
N MET A 138 -15.50 -10.54 -8.45
CA MET A 138 -16.90 -10.16 -8.30
C MET A 138 -17.82 -11.38 -8.31
N ASN A 139 -17.60 -12.32 -9.24
CA ASN A 139 -18.40 -13.54 -9.36
C ASN A 139 -18.22 -14.47 -8.17
N TRP A 140 -17.04 -14.50 -7.55
CA TRP A 140 -16.77 -15.32 -6.37
C TRP A 140 -17.29 -14.71 -5.07
N SER A 141 -17.07 -13.41 -4.84
CA SER A 141 -17.37 -12.75 -3.57
C SER A 141 -18.79 -12.18 -3.49
N GLY A 142 -19.41 -11.89 -4.63
CA GLY A 142 -20.66 -11.15 -4.72
C GLY A 142 -20.47 -9.64 -4.57
N SER A 143 -21.32 -8.88 -5.27
CA SER A 143 -21.21 -7.42 -5.36
C SER A 143 -21.26 -6.69 -4.01
N ALA A 144 -22.04 -7.21 -3.05
CA ALA A 144 -22.13 -6.62 -1.71
C ALA A 144 -20.76 -6.59 -1.00
N VAL A 145 -19.98 -7.68 -1.10
CA VAL A 145 -18.64 -7.76 -0.50
C VAL A 145 -17.68 -6.79 -1.16
N VAL A 146 -17.73 -6.69 -2.49
CA VAL A 146 -16.90 -5.74 -3.27
C VAL A 146 -17.18 -4.30 -2.84
N PHE A 147 -18.45 -3.91 -2.68
CA PHE A 147 -18.81 -2.56 -2.23
C PHE A 147 -18.35 -2.27 -0.80
N ILE A 148 -18.53 -3.21 0.13
CA ILE A 148 -18.07 -3.05 1.52
C ILE A 148 -16.54 -2.90 1.57
N LEU A 149 -15.81 -3.77 0.87
CA LEU A 149 -14.34 -3.69 0.82
C LEU A 149 -13.88 -2.39 0.18
N THR A 150 -14.48 -1.98 -0.93
CA THR A 150 -14.17 -0.70 -1.59
C THR A 150 -14.41 0.48 -0.67
N GLY A 151 -15.55 0.53 0.02
CA GLY A 151 -15.86 1.59 0.98
C GLY A 151 -14.86 1.65 2.13
N PHE A 152 -14.46 0.49 2.66
CA PHE A 152 -13.42 0.40 3.69
C PHE A 152 -12.07 0.91 3.19
N ILE A 153 -11.65 0.53 1.97
CA ILE A 153 -10.42 1.00 1.32
C ILE A 153 -10.42 2.52 1.19
N ILE A 154 -11.50 3.08 0.63
CA ILE A 154 -11.64 4.54 0.49
C ILE A 154 -11.52 5.22 1.84
N PHE A 155 -12.22 4.73 2.87
CA PHE A 155 -12.20 5.30 4.21
C PHE A 155 -10.79 5.36 4.82
N TYR A 156 -10.09 4.23 4.90
CA TYR A 156 -8.76 4.25 5.52
C TYR A 156 -7.73 4.97 4.65
N THR A 157 -7.89 4.94 3.31
CA THR A 157 -7.02 5.71 2.42
C THR A 157 -7.17 7.20 2.64
N SER A 158 -8.40 7.71 2.72
CA SER A 158 -8.64 9.11 3.06
C SER A 158 -8.03 9.48 4.41
N PHE A 159 -8.17 8.62 5.44
CA PHE A 159 -7.57 8.84 6.75
C PHE A 159 -6.03 8.91 6.71
N ILE A 160 -5.38 7.94 6.04
CA ILE A 160 -3.92 7.87 5.92
C ILE A 160 -3.39 9.07 5.14
N VAL A 161 -4.04 9.43 4.03
CA VAL A 161 -3.65 10.58 3.20
C VAL A 161 -3.80 11.88 3.98
N ALA A 162 -4.96 12.12 4.62
CA ALA A 162 -5.20 13.33 5.40
C ALA A 162 -4.17 13.48 6.55
N SER A 163 -3.94 12.40 7.31
CA SER A 163 -2.98 12.44 8.42
C SER A 163 -1.53 12.65 7.96
N SER A 164 -1.16 12.10 6.81
CA SER A 164 0.16 12.30 6.20
C SER A 164 0.32 13.71 5.65
N PHE A 165 -0.73 14.25 5.03
CA PHE A 165 -0.75 15.61 4.49
C PHE A 165 -0.66 16.66 5.60
N ILE A 166 -1.42 16.53 6.69
CA ILE A 166 -1.32 17.43 7.84
C ILE A 166 0.11 17.45 8.40
N LYS A 167 0.73 16.27 8.59
CA LYS A 167 2.14 16.17 9.03
C LYS A 167 3.12 16.80 8.04
N CYS A 168 2.82 16.73 6.74
CA CYS A 168 3.61 17.37 5.70
C CYS A 168 3.53 18.90 5.82
N MET A 169 2.32 19.45 5.94
CA MET A 169 2.07 20.89 6.08
C MET A 169 2.68 21.48 7.35
N MET A 170 2.61 20.78 8.49
CA MET A 170 3.27 21.21 9.74
C MET A 170 4.80 21.25 9.64
N ARG A 171 5.38 20.64 8.59
CA ARG A 171 6.83 20.58 8.35
C ARG A 171 7.28 21.50 7.23
N ILE A 172 6.40 22.26 6.58
CA ILE A 172 6.76 23.39 5.73
C ILE A 172 6.89 24.59 6.66
#